data_AF-A0AA42AYD4-F1
#
_entry.id   AF-A0AA42AYD4-F1
#
_cell.length_a   1.000
_cell.length_b   1.000
_cell.length_c   1.000
_cell.angle_alpha   90.00
_cell.angle_beta   90.00
_cell.angle_gamma   90.00
#
_symmetry.space_group_name_H-M   'P 1'
#
loop_
_entity.id
_entity.type
_entity.pdbx_description
1 polymer ?
#
loop_
_entity_poly.entity_id
_entity_poly.type
_entity_poly.pdbx_seq_one_letter_code
_entity_poly.pdbx_strand_id
1 'polypeptide(L)'
;MEMENPKLKEMEEIENDEPKKVNYRGVKAMPFIIGNETFEKLGTIGTSSNLTVYLTTVFNMKNVSAATLMSVFSGTTNLATLVGAFLSDAYFGRYKTLGFSCISSFT
;
A
#
# COMPACT_ATOMS: atom_id res chain seq x y z
N MET A 1 16.49 55.30 15.67
CA MET A 1 16.61 53.88 15.29
C MET A 1 15.26 53.48 14.76
N GLU A 2 15.07 53.60 13.45
CA GLU A 2 13.83 53.23 12.77
C GLU A 2 13.62 51.72 12.90
N MET A 3 12.42 51.34 13.34
CA MET A 3 12.06 49.95 13.61
C MET A 3 11.90 49.23 12.27
N GLU A 4 12.72 48.19 12.05
CA GLU A 4 12.52 47.25 10.92
C GLU A 4 11.10 46.71 10.96
N ASN A 5 10.33 47.02 9.92
CA ASN A 5 8.92 46.65 9.80
C ASN A 5 8.82 45.14 9.43
N PRO A 6 8.34 44.27 10.33
CA PRO A 6 8.31 42.82 10.13
C PRO A 6 7.43 42.40 8.94
N LYS A 7 6.54 43.29 8.48
CA LYS A 7 5.70 43.06 7.30
C LYS A 7 6.51 42.94 6.01
N LEU A 8 7.62 43.68 5.85
CA LEU A 8 8.44 43.60 4.63
C LEU A 8 9.24 42.29 4.54
N LYS A 9 9.67 41.72 5.67
CA LYS A 9 10.32 40.40 5.73
C LYS A 9 9.37 39.26 5.36
N GLU A 10 8.10 39.35 5.78
CA GLU A 10 7.06 38.40 5.34
C GLU A 10 6.83 38.47 3.82
N MET A 11 6.87 39.66 3.19
CA MET A 11 6.62 39.79 1.75
C MET A 11 7.81 39.31 0.90
N GLU A 12 9.04 39.46 1.37
CA GLU A 12 10.25 38.90 0.72
C GLU A 12 10.33 37.37 0.83
N GLU A 13 9.82 36.76 1.91
CA GLU A 13 9.69 35.29 2.01
C GLU A 13 8.60 34.73 1.09
N ILE A 14 7.50 35.47 0.86
CA ILE A 14 6.42 35.06 -0.04
C ILE A 14 6.83 35.18 -1.53
N GLU A 15 7.72 36.11 -1.87
CA GLU A 15 8.20 36.32 -3.26
C GLU A 15 9.34 35.36 -3.66
N ASN A 16 10.03 34.73 -2.70
CA ASN A 16 11.13 33.78 -2.95
C ASN A 16 10.71 32.29 -3.05
N ASP A 17 9.42 31.98 -3.11
CA ASP A 17 8.98 30.62 -3.49
C ASP A 17 9.00 30.49 -5.02
N GLU A 18 10.22 30.52 -5.60
CA GLU A 18 10.42 30.10 -6.98
C GLU A 18 9.80 28.70 -7.14
N PRO A 19 8.99 28.44 -8.19
CA PRO A 19 8.33 27.15 -8.34
C PRO A 19 9.40 26.06 -8.39
N LYS A 20 9.49 25.29 -7.31
CA LYS A 20 10.43 24.20 -7.11
C LYS A 20 10.39 23.33 -8.36
N LYS A 21 11.39 23.46 -9.24
CA LYS A 21 11.47 22.66 -10.48
C LYS A 21 11.59 21.21 -10.07
N VAL A 22 10.45 20.53 -9.97
CA VAL A 22 10.37 19.11 -9.64
C VAL A 22 11.06 18.39 -10.78
N ASN A 23 12.32 18.01 -10.57
CA ASN A 23 13.04 17.18 -11.52
C ASN A 23 12.37 15.81 -11.47
N TYR A 24 11.40 15.59 -12.37
CA TYR A 24 10.72 14.32 -12.54
C TYR A 24 11.77 13.29 -13.02
N ARG A 25 12.49 12.69 -12.07
CA ARG A 25 13.24 11.44 -12.27
C ARG A 25 12.30 10.26 -12.57
N GLY A 26 11.02 10.54 -12.86
CA GLY A 26 9.96 9.61 -13.20
C GLY A 26 10.39 8.62 -14.29
N VAL A 27 11.15 9.05 -15.30
CA VAL A 27 11.68 8.14 -16.34
C VAL A 27 12.52 6.97 -15.79
N LYS A 28 13.20 7.15 -14.64
CA LYS A 28 13.92 6.07 -13.96
C LYS A 28 13.04 5.26 -13.01
N ALA A 29 11.98 5.86 -12.45
CA ALA A 29 11.03 5.18 -11.56
C ALA A 29 9.96 4.38 -12.30
N MET A 30 9.60 4.80 -13.51
CA MET A 30 8.61 4.17 -14.39
C MET A 30 8.84 2.66 -14.58
N PRO A 31 10.04 2.15 -14.92
CA PRO A 31 10.25 0.71 -15.07
C PRO A 31 10.08 -0.06 -13.75
N PHE A 32 10.42 0.51 -12.59
CA PHE A 32 10.22 -0.14 -11.30
C PHE A 32 8.72 -0.24 -10.94
N ILE A 33 7.96 0.83 -11.22
CA ILE A 33 6.52 0.87 -10.97
C ILE A 33 5.81 -0.13 -11.89
N ILE A 34 6.15 -0.15 -13.18
CA ILE A 34 5.59 -1.10 -14.15
C ILE A 34 5.96 -2.53 -13.78
N GLY A 35 7.21 -2.77 -13.36
CA GLY A 35 7.65 -4.08 -12.90
C GLY A 35 6.85 -4.59 -11.70
N ASN A 36 6.65 -3.73 -10.68
CA ASN A 36 5.84 -4.06 -9.51
C ASN A 36 4.37 -4.36 -9.88
N GLU A 37 3.76 -3.46 -10.66
CA GLU A 37 2.38 -3.62 -11.14
C GLU A 37 2.19 -4.92 -11.94
N THR A 38 3.17 -5.24 -12.79
CA THR A 38 3.13 -6.47 -13.60
C THR A 38 3.24 -7.71 -12.70
N PHE A 39 4.13 -7.68 -11.70
CA PHE A 39 4.28 -8.80 -10.76
C PHE A 39 3.03 -9.02 -9.92
N GLU A 40 2.41 -7.95 -9.44
CA GLU A 40 1.15 -8.02 -8.69
C GLU A 40 0.03 -8.65 -9.52
N LYS A 41 -0.11 -8.21 -10.79
CA LYS A 41 -1.09 -8.78 -11.73
C LYS A 41 -0.80 -10.24 -12.06
N LEU A 42 0.46 -10.58 -12.33
CA LEU A 42 0.87 -11.96 -12.63
C LEU A 42 0.60 -12.89 -11.45
N GLY A 43 0.95 -12.48 -10.23
CA GLY A 43 0.69 -13.28 -9.02
C GLY A 43 -0.81 -13.47 -8.77
N THR A 44 -1.62 -12.43 -8.98
CA THR A 44 -3.07 -12.48 -8.81
C THR A 44 -3.72 -13.40 -9.84
N ILE A 45 -3.39 -13.24 -11.12
CA ILE A 45 -3.95 -14.05 -12.21
C ILE A 45 -3.48 -15.50 -12.10
N GLY A 46 -2.20 -15.72 -11.79
CA GLY A 46 -1.61 -17.05 -11.62
C GLY A 46 -2.25 -17.83 -10.47
N THR A 47 -2.38 -17.20 -9.30
CA THR A 47 -3.03 -17.82 -8.14
C THR A 47 -4.50 -18.12 -8.40
N SER A 48 -5.23 -17.17 -8.99
CA SER A 48 -6.65 -17.32 -9.32
C SER A 48 -6.89 -18.47 -10.33
N SER A 49 -6.06 -18.54 -11.37
CA SER A 49 -6.14 -19.60 -12.39
C SER A 49 -5.80 -20.96 -11.81
N ASN A 50 -4.72 -21.06 -11.03
CA ASN A 50 -4.30 -22.30 -10.39
C ASN A 50 -5.37 -22.82 -9.42
N LEU A 51 -5.97 -21.94 -8.61
CA LEU A 51 -7.05 -22.29 -7.70
C LEU A 51 -8.29 -22.79 -8.45
N THR A 52 -8.67 -22.14 -9.56
CA THR A 52 -9.80 -22.56 -10.40
C THR A 52 -9.59 -23.96 -10.97
N VAL A 53 -8.40 -24.23 -11.51
CA VAL A 53 -8.05 -25.55 -12.07
C VAL A 53 -8.03 -26.60 -10.98
N TYR A 54 -7.48 -26.31 -9.80
CA TYR A 54 -7.44 -27.24 -8.67
C TYR A 54 -8.86 -27.65 -8.22
N LEU A 55 -9.78 -26.69 -8.11
CA LEU A 55 -11.16 -26.94 -7.69
C LEU A 55 -11.96 -27.77 -8.71
N THR A 56 -11.69 -27.58 -10.00
CA THR A 56 -12.39 -28.31 -11.07
C THR A 56 -11.82 -29.70 -11.31
N THR A 57 -10.49 -29.86 -11.27
CA THR A 57 -9.81 -31.13 -11.62
C THR A 57 -9.64 -32.08 -10.44
N VAL A 58 -9.15 -31.59 -9.30
CA VAL A 58 -8.82 -32.42 -8.13
C VAL A 58 -10.05 -32.59 -7.23
N PHE A 59 -10.82 -31.51 -7.04
CA PHE A 59 -12.00 -31.53 -6.19
C PHE A 59 -13.28 -31.99 -6.90
N ASN A 60 -13.21 -32.24 -8.22
CA ASN A 60 -14.30 -32.69 -9.09
C ASN A 60 -15.61 -31.90 -8.89
N MET A 61 -15.49 -30.62 -8.51
CA MET A 61 -16.66 -29.79 -8.23
C MET A 61 -17.33 -29.38 -9.55
N LYS A 62 -18.67 -29.42 -9.55
CA LYS A 62 -19.48 -28.88 -10.66
C LYS A 62 -19.08 -27.41 -10.89
N ASN A 63 -18.90 -26.98 -12.14
CA ASN A 63 -18.42 -25.62 -12.50
C ASN A 63 -19.13 -24.49 -11.72
N VAL A 64 -20.42 -24.65 -11.43
CA VAL A 64 -21.25 -23.72 -10.64
C VAL A 64 -20.74 -23.57 -9.19
N SER A 65 -20.33 -24.68 -8.56
CA SER A 65 -19.78 -24.68 -7.20
C SER A 65 -18.37 -24.07 -7.16
N ALA A 66 -17.54 -24.36 -8.17
CA ALA A 66 -16.21 -23.76 -8.28
C ALA A 66 -16.26 -22.23 -8.45
N ALA A 67 -17.20 -21.74 -9.28
CA ALA A 67 -17.44 -20.31 -9.44
C ALA A 67 -17.90 -19.64 -8.13
N THR A 68 -18.80 -20.30 -7.39
CA THR A 68 -19.27 -19.82 -6.08
C THR A 68 -18.11 -19.69 -5.09
N LEU A 69 -17.23 -20.69 -5.01
CA LEU A 69 -16.06 -20.63 -4.14
C LEU A 69 -15.07 -19.54 -4.57
N MET A 70 -14.88 -19.32 -5.87
CA MET A 70 -14.04 -18.22 -6.38
C MET A 70 -14.61 -16.86 -6.00
N SER A 71 -15.94 -16.67 -6.07
CA SER A 71 -16.60 -15.44 -5.61
C SER A 71 -16.45 -15.23 -4.10
N VAL A 72 -16.59 -16.30 -3.30
CA VAL A 72 -16.35 -16.24 -1.84
C VAL A 72 -14.89 -15.93 -1.53
N PHE A 73 -13.95 -16.53 -2.25
CA PHE A 73 -12.51 -16.28 -2.11
C PHE A 73 -12.18 -14.82 -2.44
N SER A 74 -12.68 -14.30 -3.57
CA SER A 74 -12.53 -12.89 -3.94
C SER A 74 -13.13 -11.94 -2.90
N GLY A 75 -14.32 -12.26 -2.36
CA GLY A 75 -14.92 -11.49 -1.26
C GLY A 75 -14.08 -11.52 0.01
N THR A 76 -13.49 -12.68 0.32
CA THR A 76 -12.61 -12.86 1.49
C THR A 76 -11.33 -12.05 1.36
N THR A 77 -10.70 -12.05 0.19
CA THR A 77 -9.49 -11.24 -0.07
C THR A 77 -9.77 -9.75 0.10
N ASN A 78 -10.89 -9.24 -0.41
CA ASN A 78 -11.28 -7.84 -0.21
C ASN A 78 -11.53 -7.50 1.27
N LEU A 79 -12.23 -8.38 1.99
CA LEU A 79 -12.46 -8.21 3.43
C LEU A 79 -11.15 -8.29 4.23
N ALA A 80 -10.26 -9.22 3.86
CA ALA A 80 -8.94 -9.37 4.47
C ALA A 80 -8.07 -8.13 4.26
N THR A 81 -8.17 -7.45 3.11
CA THR A 81 -7.51 -6.15 2.87
C THR A 81 -8.07 -5.05 3.78
N LEU A 82 -9.39 -4.99 4.00
CA LEU A 82 -10.01 -4.04 4.94
C LEU A 82 -9.56 -4.31 6.37
N VAL A 83 -9.58 -5.58 6.79
CA VAL A 83 -9.09 -5.99 8.11
C VAL A 83 -7.60 -5.71 8.24
N GLY A 84 -6.81 -5.95 7.20
CA GLY A 84 -5.37 -5.67 7.15
C GLY A 84 -5.05 -4.19 7.20
N ALA A 85 -5.84 -3.35 6.55
CA ALA A 85 -5.73 -1.89 6.63
C ALA A 85 -6.08 -1.38 8.03
N PHE A 86 -7.19 -1.86 8.60
CA PHE A 86 -7.57 -1.54 9.99
C PHE A 86 -6.52 -2.02 10.98
N LEU A 87 -5.98 -3.21 10.79
CA LEU A 87 -4.91 -3.75 11.60
C LEU A 87 -3.64 -2.92 11.44
N SER A 88 -3.27 -2.50 10.23
CA SER A 88 -2.12 -1.62 9.97
C SER A 88 -2.27 -0.26 10.67
N ASP A 89 -3.42 0.37 10.53
CA ASP A 89 -3.73 1.68 11.15
C ASP A 89 -3.79 1.59 12.68
N ALA A 90 -4.32 0.49 13.22
CA ALA A 90 -4.33 0.23 14.66
C ALA A 90 -2.96 -0.21 15.20
N TYR A 91 -2.15 -0.96 14.41
CA TYR A 91 -0.87 -1.50 14.86
C TYR A 91 0.22 -0.43 14.90
N PHE A 92 0.27 0.46 13.91
CA PHE A 92 1.38 1.40 13.74
C PHE A 92 1.37 2.62 14.69
N GLY A 93 0.46 2.66 15.67
CA GLY A 93 0.47 3.65 16.75
C GLY A 93 0.94 3.14 18.13
N ARG A 94 0.89 1.83 18.42
CA ARG A 94 1.17 1.27 19.78
C ARG A 94 1.87 -0.10 19.83
N TYR A 95 1.91 -0.89 18.76
CA TYR A 95 2.51 -2.23 18.83
C TYR A 95 4.05 -2.21 18.77
N LYS A 96 4.64 -1.15 18.22
CA LYS A 96 6.10 -0.93 18.27
C LYS A 96 6.59 -0.61 19.69
N THR A 97 5.83 0.14 20.48
CA THR A 97 6.18 0.44 21.88
C THR A 97 6.08 -0.80 22.77
N LEU A 98 5.04 -1.64 22.60
CA LEU A 98 4.95 -2.91 23.33
C LEU A 98 6.03 -3.92 22.88
N GLY A 99 6.32 -4.00 21.56
CA GLY A 99 7.37 -4.86 21.02
C GLY A 99 8.78 -4.47 21.49
N PHE A 100 9.13 -3.18 21.44
CA PHE A 100 10.39 -2.69 22.00
C PHE A 100 10.44 -2.85 23.52
N SER A 101 9.33 -2.66 24.23
CA SER A 101 9.27 -2.85 25.68
C SER A 101 9.53 -4.31 26.08
N CYS A 102 8.99 -5.28 25.34
CA CYS A 102 9.25 -6.70 25.59
C CYS A 102 10.70 -7.11 25.28
N ILE A 103 11.27 -6.59 24.19
CA ILE A 103 12.66 -6.89 23.80
C ILE A 103 13.66 -6.22 24.77
N SER A 104 13.36 -5.00 25.22
CA SER A 104 14.20 -4.24 26.17
C SER A 104 14.13 -4.74 27.61
N SER A 105 13.06 -5.44 28.01
CA SER A 105 12.93 -5.98 29.38
C SER A 105 13.51 -7.38 29.54
N PHE A 106 13.89 -8.03 28.43
CA PHE A 106 14.48 -9.38 28.39
C PHE A 106 15.99 -9.36 28.11
N THR A 107 16.56 -8.20 27.76
CA THR A 107 18.01 -7.93 27.75
C THR A 107 18.41 -7.32 29.09
#